data_AF-A0A644ZB21-F1
#
_entry.id   AF-A0A644ZB21-F1
#
_cell.length_a   1.000
_cell.length_b   1.000
_cell.length_c   1.000
_cell.angle_alpha   90.00
_cell.angle_beta   90.00
_cell.angle_gamma   90.00
#
_symmetry.space_group_name_H-M   'P 1'
#
loop_
_entity.id
_entity.type
_entity.pdbx_description
1 polymer ?
#
loop_
_entity_poly.entity_id
_entity_poly.type
_entity_poly.pdbx_seq_one_letter_code
_entity_poly.pdbx_strand_id
1 'polypeptide(L)'
;MTQNERLLWLIKYLLSERQDSGSVSVPYSDEEKFQLYRSLVNIRPPQPVTNEYLKMQDEYLQELSKDRGIVRLSNTECMGGNLYLWQGDITRLAADGIVNAANSRMLGCFHPCHYCIDNCIHTFAGIQLRDECNRLIAEQGHEEPTGQAKITRGFNLPAKRILHTVGPIISGRLEKSQEYELASCYKNCLTLAAENGLGSVAFCCISTGVFGFPQERAAEIAIDTVKRYKPKGMKVILNVYKSEDERRYRKLLSAQTGA
;
A
#
# COMPACT_ATOMS: atom_id res chain seq x y z
N MET A 1 12.75 17.31 19.86
CA MET A 1 11.82 17.98 18.93
C MET A 1 10.43 17.40 19.11
N THR A 2 9.42 18.24 19.11
CA THR A 2 8.00 17.85 19.03
C THR A 2 7.68 17.30 17.63
N GLN A 3 6.56 16.59 17.46
CA GLN A 3 6.12 16.11 16.14
C GLN A 3 5.95 17.25 15.13
N ASN A 4 5.40 18.39 15.57
CA ASN A 4 5.21 19.56 14.71
C ASN A 4 6.55 20.17 14.26
N GLU A 5 7.53 20.25 15.17
CA GLU A 5 8.87 20.71 14.81
C GLU A 5 9.55 19.79 13.79
N ARG A 6 9.39 18.46 13.91
CA ARG A 6 9.91 17.50 12.92
C ARG A 6 9.24 17.70 11.57
N LEU A 7 7.92 17.79 11.55
CA LEU A 7 7.14 18.02 10.33
C LEU A 7 7.56 19.31 9.62
N LEU A 8 7.68 20.41 10.36
CA LEU A 8 8.13 21.69 9.82
C LEU A 8 9.56 21.62 9.27
N TRP A 9 10.45 20.90 9.95
CA TRP A 9 11.82 20.69 9.48
C TRP A 9 11.83 19.90 8.16
N LEU A 10 11.05 18.82 8.07
CA LEU A 10 10.93 17.99 6.86
C LEU A 10 10.38 18.81 5.67
N ILE A 11 9.33 19.61 5.90
CA ILE A 11 8.77 20.50 4.88
C ILE A 11 9.82 21.50 4.39
N LYS A 12 10.56 22.15 5.30
CA LYS A 12 11.60 23.11 4.94
C LYS A 12 12.72 22.46 4.13
N TYR A 13 13.15 21.26 4.50
CA TYR A 13 14.13 20.49 3.73
C TYR A 13 13.61 20.23 2.31
N LEU A 14 12.41 19.68 2.16
CA LEU A 14 11.81 19.37 0.86
C LEU A 14 11.59 20.61 -0.01
N LEU A 15 11.21 21.74 0.60
CA LEU A 15 11.11 23.01 -0.11
C LEU A 15 12.49 23.50 -0.57
N SER A 16 13.54 23.34 0.24
CA SER A 16 14.89 23.78 -0.14
C SER A 16 15.47 23.05 -1.36
N GLU A 17 14.99 21.84 -1.66
CA GLU A 17 15.37 21.10 -2.88
C GLU A 17 14.70 21.67 -4.16
N ARG A 18 13.71 22.56 -4.01
CA ARG A 18 12.92 23.06 -5.14
C ARG A 18 13.36 24.45 -5.58
N GLN A 19 13.29 24.67 -6.90
CA GLN A 19 13.59 25.96 -7.52
C GLN A 19 12.48 27.01 -7.30
N ASP A 20 11.23 26.59 -7.07
CA ASP A 20 10.06 27.44 -6.88
C ASP A 20 9.68 27.67 -5.40
N SER A 21 10.58 27.32 -4.48
CA SER A 21 10.34 27.27 -3.04
C SER A 21 9.87 28.59 -2.41
N GLY A 22 10.26 29.74 -2.98
CA GLY A 22 9.81 31.07 -2.54
C GLY A 22 8.32 31.36 -2.76
N SER A 23 7.60 30.52 -3.53
CA SER A 23 6.18 30.70 -3.84
C SER A 23 5.23 29.91 -2.92
N VAL A 24 5.75 29.00 -2.09
CA VAL A 24 4.95 28.10 -1.27
C VAL A 24 4.94 28.56 0.18
N SER A 25 3.79 28.96 0.71
CA SER A 25 3.62 29.28 2.12
C SER A 25 3.41 28.01 2.96
N VAL A 26 4.10 27.94 4.10
CA VAL A 26 3.88 26.85 5.07
C VAL A 26 2.63 27.18 5.89
N PRO A 27 1.61 26.30 5.92
CA PRO A 27 0.36 26.56 6.63
C PRO A 27 0.51 26.48 8.15
N TYR A 28 -0.48 26.99 8.87
CA TYR A 28 -0.47 27.06 10.33
C TYR A 28 -0.94 25.76 11.00
N SER A 29 -2.01 25.13 10.47
CA SER A 29 -2.59 23.95 11.09
C SER A 29 -1.75 22.69 10.82
N ASP A 30 -1.77 21.75 11.77
CA ASP A 30 -0.97 20.52 11.65
C ASP A 30 -1.48 19.59 10.54
N GLU A 31 -2.80 19.58 10.30
CA GLU A 31 -3.43 18.88 9.18
C GLU A 31 -2.94 19.41 7.83
N GLU A 32 -2.97 20.72 7.63
CA GLU A 32 -2.51 21.35 6.37
C GLU A 32 -1.00 21.20 6.19
N LYS A 33 -0.21 21.25 7.28
CA LYS A 33 1.23 20.96 7.21
C LYS A 33 1.48 19.53 6.75
N PHE A 34 0.73 18.56 7.27
CA PHE A 34 0.85 17.18 6.83
C PHE A 34 0.45 17.02 5.36
N GLN A 35 -0.60 17.71 4.92
CA GLN A 35 -0.99 17.73 3.50
C GLN A 35 0.11 18.36 2.61
N LEU A 36 0.77 19.42 3.06
CA LEU A 36 1.92 20.01 2.36
C LEU A 36 3.10 19.04 2.30
N TYR A 37 3.48 18.44 3.44
CA TYR A 37 4.53 17.41 3.49
C TYR A 37 4.21 16.26 2.52
N ARG A 38 2.99 15.72 2.59
CA ARG A 38 2.51 14.65 1.72
C ARG A 38 2.61 15.05 0.25
N SER A 39 2.16 16.25 -0.10
CA SER A 39 2.24 16.77 -1.47
C SER A 39 3.68 16.82 -1.97
N LEU A 40 4.60 17.33 -1.15
CA LEU A 40 6.02 17.45 -1.47
C LEU A 40 6.69 16.10 -1.68
N VAL A 41 6.46 15.12 -0.79
CA VAL A 41 7.04 13.77 -0.95
C VAL A 41 6.42 13.01 -2.12
N ASN A 42 5.13 13.23 -2.43
CA ASN A 42 4.47 12.56 -3.55
C ASN A 42 5.09 12.93 -4.90
N ILE A 43 5.46 14.20 -5.09
CA ILE A 43 6.02 14.71 -6.36
C ILE A 43 7.54 14.61 -6.45
N ARG A 44 8.23 14.30 -5.34
CA ARG A 44 9.70 14.23 -5.31
C ARG A 44 10.22 13.02 -6.10
N PRO A 45 11.12 13.19 -7.09
CA PRO A 45 11.73 12.05 -7.81
C PRO A 45 12.57 11.15 -6.88
N PRO A 46 12.85 9.88 -7.28
CA PRO A 46 13.79 9.02 -6.56
C PRO A 46 15.18 9.65 -6.60
N GLN A 47 15.59 10.28 -5.50
CA GLN A 47 16.86 10.99 -5.37
C GLN A 47 17.40 10.79 -3.96
N PRO A 48 18.73 10.71 -3.77
CA PRO A 48 19.33 10.61 -2.46
C PRO A 48 18.86 11.72 -1.51
N VAL A 49 18.88 11.43 -0.22
CA VAL A 49 18.69 12.40 0.86
C VAL A 49 19.80 12.25 1.89
N THR A 50 19.96 13.25 2.75
CA THR A 50 20.90 13.17 3.86
C THR A 50 20.44 12.16 4.91
N ASN A 51 21.41 11.59 5.64
CA ASN A 51 21.12 10.73 6.80
C ASN A 51 20.32 11.48 7.89
N GLU A 52 20.52 12.79 8.00
CA GLU A 52 19.75 13.63 8.91
C GLU A 52 18.27 13.69 8.51
N TYR A 53 17.97 13.86 7.22
CA TYR A 53 16.60 13.81 6.72
C TYR A 53 15.95 12.46 7.01
N LEU A 54 16.64 11.36 6.69
CA LEU A 54 16.14 10.01 6.95
C LEU A 54 15.82 9.80 8.43
N LYS A 55 16.73 10.19 9.32
CA LYS A 55 16.51 10.11 10.77
C LYS A 55 15.28 10.93 11.19
N MET A 56 15.16 12.17 10.74
CA MET A 56 14.03 13.04 11.09
C MET A 56 12.70 12.47 10.59
N GLN A 57 12.69 11.96 9.36
CA GLN A 57 11.52 11.36 8.73
C GLN A 57 11.10 10.08 9.47
N ASP A 58 12.06 9.20 9.77
CA ASP A 58 11.78 7.93 10.42
C ASP A 58 11.24 8.16 11.85
N GLU A 59 11.82 9.09 12.62
CA GLU A 59 11.29 9.48 13.93
C GLU A 59 9.87 10.08 13.84
N TYR A 60 9.59 10.89 12.81
CA TYR A 60 8.27 11.47 12.59
C TYR A 60 7.23 10.39 12.23
N LEU A 61 7.50 9.60 11.18
CA LEU A 61 6.56 8.60 10.67
C LEU A 61 6.30 7.47 11.66
N GLN A 62 7.32 7.03 12.42
CA GLN A 62 7.14 5.99 13.42
C GLN A 62 6.30 6.46 14.61
N GLU A 63 6.48 7.70 15.07
CA GLU A 63 5.64 8.24 16.14
C GLU A 63 4.21 8.48 15.64
N LEU A 64 4.05 9.06 14.44
CA LEU A 64 2.74 9.20 13.80
C LEU A 64 2.03 7.84 13.64
N SER A 65 2.77 6.79 13.33
CA SER A 65 2.24 5.41 13.26
C SER A 65 1.70 4.93 14.61
N LYS A 66 2.39 5.24 15.72
CA LYS A 66 1.93 4.93 17.07
C LYS A 66 0.70 5.75 17.45
N ASP A 67 0.70 7.06 17.19
CA ASP A 67 -0.41 7.98 17.49
C ASP A 67 -1.69 7.59 16.74
N ARG A 68 -1.55 7.14 15.49
CA ARG A 68 -2.66 6.60 14.68
C ARG A 68 -3.14 5.23 15.16
N GLY A 69 -2.41 4.57 16.05
CA GLY A 69 -2.72 3.26 16.63
C GLY A 69 -2.42 2.11 15.67
N ILE A 70 -1.45 1.28 16.05
CA ILE A 70 -1.05 0.08 15.31
C ILE A 70 -2.10 -1.02 15.49
N VAL A 71 -2.51 -1.60 14.37
CA VAL A 71 -3.49 -2.70 14.30
C VAL A 71 -2.74 -4.01 14.16
N ARG A 72 -3.08 -5.01 14.98
CA ARG A 72 -2.51 -6.36 14.92
C ARG A 72 -3.55 -7.33 14.35
N LEU A 73 -3.11 -8.51 13.97
CA LEU A 73 -4.00 -9.60 13.55
C LEU A 73 -5.10 -9.91 14.59
N SER A 74 -4.82 -9.77 15.89
CA SER A 74 -5.84 -9.96 16.95
C SER A 74 -6.98 -8.94 16.90
N ASN A 75 -6.83 -7.85 16.14
CA ASN A 75 -7.85 -6.85 15.91
C ASN A 75 -8.64 -7.10 14.60
N THR A 76 -8.33 -8.17 13.87
CA THR A 76 -9.03 -8.55 12.63
C THR A 76 -9.99 -9.70 12.88
N GLU A 77 -11.00 -9.83 12.02
CA GLU A 77 -12.01 -10.88 12.17
C GLU A 77 -11.57 -12.13 11.42
N CYS A 78 -11.58 -13.29 12.08
CA CYS A 78 -11.33 -14.57 11.42
C CYS A 78 -12.60 -15.03 10.70
N MET A 79 -12.50 -15.23 9.38
CA MET A 79 -13.60 -15.65 8.52
C MET A 79 -13.57 -17.16 8.22
N GLY A 80 -12.67 -17.89 8.88
CA GLY A 80 -12.49 -19.34 8.74
C GLY A 80 -11.09 -19.73 8.27
N GLY A 81 -10.53 -20.76 8.89
CA GLY A 81 -9.18 -21.24 8.60
C GLY A 81 -8.12 -20.14 8.82
N ASN A 82 -7.39 -19.82 7.75
CA ASN A 82 -6.34 -18.79 7.75
C ASN A 82 -6.78 -17.48 7.08
N LEU A 83 -8.08 -17.28 6.82
CA LEU A 83 -8.61 -16.11 6.13
C LEU A 83 -9.25 -15.13 7.12
N TYR A 84 -8.86 -13.86 7.01
CA TYR A 84 -9.30 -12.78 7.89
C TYR A 84 -9.88 -11.63 7.06
N LEU A 85 -10.83 -10.90 7.64
CA LEU A 85 -11.39 -9.67 7.09
C LEU A 85 -11.09 -8.52 8.05
N TRP A 86 -10.72 -7.37 7.49
CA TRP A 86 -10.50 -6.18 8.31
C TRP A 86 -10.80 -4.89 7.55
N GLN A 87 -11.68 -4.06 8.11
CA GLN A 87 -11.95 -2.73 7.62
C GLN A 87 -11.02 -1.70 8.27
N GLY A 88 -10.21 -0.99 7.47
CA GLY A 88 -9.37 0.09 7.97
C GLY A 88 -8.23 0.46 7.03
N ASP A 89 -7.35 1.33 7.51
CA ASP A 89 -6.17 1.78 6.77
C ASP A 89 -5.01 0.78 6.89
N ILE A 90 -4.70 0.11 5.77
CA ILE A 90 -3.63 -0.90 5.68
C ILE A 90 -2.26 -0.42 6.19
N THR A 91 -1.99 0.88 6.17
CA THR A 91 -0.72 1.45 6.65
C THR A 91 -0.54 1.35 8.15
N ARG A 92 -1.59 1.01 8.90
CA ARG A 92 -1.56 0.77 10.36
C ARG A 92 -1.39 -0.71 10.72
N LEU A 93 -1.47 -1.62 9.76
CA LEU A 93 -1.55 -3.06 10.02
C LEU A 93 -0.15 -3.67 10.20
N ALA A 94 0.11 -4.19 11.38
CA ALA A 94 1.30 -4.99 11.69
C ALA A 94 1.11 -6.43 11.17
N ALA A 95 1.48 -6.64 9.91
CA ALA A 95 1.58 -7.93 9.25
C ALA A 95 3.02 -8.19 8.75
N ASP A 96 3.35 -9.42 8.37
CA ASP A 96 4.66 -9.69 7.77
C ASP A 96 4.77 -9.04 6.38
N GLY A 97 3.69 -9.02 5.61
CA GLY A 97 3.58 -8.30 4.35
C GLY A 97 2.24 -7.58 4.18
N ILE A 98 2.26 -6.42 3.52
CA ILE A 98 1.05 -5.78 2.97
C ILE A 98 1.19 -5.68 1.45
N VAL A 99 0.07 -5.71 0.73
CA VAL A 99 0.05 -5.58 -0.72
C VAL A 99 -0.25 -4.15 -1.12
N ASN A 100 0.59 -3.59 -1.97
CA ASN A 100 0.39 -2.33 -2.66
C ASN A 100 -0.13 -2.58 -4.08
N ALA A 101 -1.26 -1.96 -4.43
CA ALA A 101 -1.71 -1.87 -5.81
C ALA A 101 -0.94 -0.75 -6.52
N ALA A 102 0.20 -1.11 -7.11
CA ALA A 102 1.12 -0.20 -7.77
C ALA A 102 0.71 0.07 -9.24
N ASN A 103 1.35 1.06 -9.83
CA ASN A 103 1.37 1.28 -11.28
C ASN A 103 2.65 0.66 -11.90
N SER A 104 2.68 0.49 -13.23
CA SER A 104 3.79 -0.18 -13.95
C SER A 104 5.17 0.43 -13.70
N ARG A 105 5.24 1.73 -13.41
CA ARG A 105 6.51 2.41 -13.10
C ARG A 105 7.04 2.05 -11.71
N MET A 106 6.22 1.52 -10.81
CA MET A 106 6.56 1.11 -9.43
C MET A 106 7.10 2.20 -8.50
N LEU A 107 7.22 3.44 -8.98
CA LEU A 107 7.74 4.57 -8.23
C LEU A 107 6.69 5.23 -7.31
N GLY A 108 5.55 4.59 -7.07
CA GLY A 108 4.46 5.17 -6.30
C GLY A 108 3.65 6.21 -7.08
N CYS A 109 2.77 6.91 -6.37
CA CYS A 109 1.90 7.93 -6.95
C CYS A 109 2.56 9.33 -6.94
N PHE A 110 2.56 10.01 -8.09
CA PHE A 110 3.06 11.38 -8.24
C PHE A 110 1.96 12.46 -8.21
N HIS A 111 0.71 12.08 -7.94
CA HIS A 111 -0.39 13.04 -7.80
C HIS A 111 -0.47 13.48 -6.33
N PRO A 112 -0.26 14.78 -6.02
CA PRO A 112 -0.30 15.29 -4.64
C PRO A 112 -1.57 14.88 -3.91
N CYS A 113 -1.42 14.32 -2.71
CA CYS A 113 -2.54 13.93 -1.82
C CYS A 113 -3.60 13.03 -2.47
N HIS A 114 -3.27 12.33 -3.57
CA HIS A 114 -4.21 11.48 -4.27
C HIS A 114 -4.72 10.35 -3.37
N TYR A 115 -6.02 10.13 -3.41
CA TYR A 115 -6.70 9.11 -2.61
C TYR A 115 -6.58 7.71 -3.23
N CYS A 116 -5.35 7.25 -3.44
CA CYS A 116 -5.04 5.88 -3.85
C CYS A 116 -4.13 5.18 -2.84
N ILE A 117 -4.21 3.85 -2.80
CA ILE A 117 -3.46 3.05 -1.83
C ILE A 117 -1.94 3.19 -1.99
N ASP A 118 -1.48 3.34 -3.23
CA ASP A 118 -0.08 3.55 -3.59
C ASP A 118 0.47 4.85 -2.99
N ASN A 119 -0.32 5.92 -3.05
CA ASN A 119 0.04 7.20 -2.42
C ASN A 119 0.12 7.06 -0.89
N CYS A 120 -0.88 6.41 -0.27
CA CYS A 120 -0.89 6.19 1.18
C CYS A 120 0.32 5.37 1.64
N ILE A 121 0.56 4.21 1.01
CA ILE A 121 1.68 3.32 1.36
C ILE A 121 3.02 4.04 1.20
N HIS A 122 3.27 4.72 0.08
CA HIS A 122 4.53 5.47 -0.11
C HIS A 122 4.70 6.63 0.87
N THR A 123 3.62 7.35 1.21
CA THR A 123 3.68 8.47 2.16
C THR A 123 4.07 7.98 3.56
N PHE A 124 3.47 6.89 4.03
CA PHE A 124 3.69 6.38 5.39
C PHE A 124 4.89 5.43 5.53
N ALA A 125 5.35 4.80 4.45
CA ALA A 125 6.61 4.06 4.45
C ALA A 125 7.83 4.99 4.50
N GLY A 126 7.74 6.16 3.85
CA GLY A 126 8.82 7.12 3.72
C GLY A 126 9.52 7.03 2.36
N ILE A 127 10.33 8.05 2.04
CA ILE A 127 10.89 8.21 0.69
C ILE A 127 11.82 7.07 0.27
N GLN A 128 12.40 6.32 1.23
CA GLN A 128 13.27 5.18 0.95
C GLN A 128 12.56 4.11 0.10
N LEU A 129 11.23 3.98 0.21
CA LEU A 129 10.46 3.03 -0.59
C LEU A 129 10.55 3.33 -2.08
N ARG A 130 10.45 4.61 -2.46
CA ARG A 130 10.55 5.03 -3.86
C ARG A 130 11.94 4.76 -4.41
N ASP A 131 12.98 4.99 -3.61
CA ASP A 131 14.36 4.69 -4.01
C ASP A 131 14.62 3.18 -4.16
N GLU A 132 14.07 2.35 -3.29
CA GLU A 132 14.15 0.88 -3.41
C GLU A 132 13.42 0.39 -4.67
N CYS A 133 12.20 0.86 -4.93
CA CYS A 133 11.49 0.56 -6.17
C CYS A 133 12.26 1.01 -7.42
N ASN A 134 12.87 2.19 -7.38
CA ASN A 134 13.66 2.72 -8.50
C ASN A 134 14.85 1.81 -8.82
N ARG A 135 15.56 1.32 -7.80
CA ARG A 135 16.66 0.36 -7.99
C ARG A 135 16.17 -0.95 -8.60
N LEU A 136 15.07 -1.51 -8.08
CA LEU A 136 14.48 -2.75 -8.61
C LEU A 136 14.08 -2.64 -10.09
N ILE A 137 13.46 -1.53 -10.50
CA ILE A 137 13.07 -1.32 -11.90
C ILE A 137 14.28 -1.02 -12.79
N ALA A 138 15.28 -0.28 -12.30
CA ALA A 138 16.52 -0.05 -13.03
C ALA A 138 17.28 -1.36 -13.29
N GLU A 139 17.35 -2.24 -12.28
CA GLU A 139 17.96 -3.57 -12.41
C GLU A 139 17.16 -4.49 -13.35
N GLN A 140 15.83 -4.41 -13.34
CA GLN A 140 14.95 -5.14 -14.26
C GLN A 140 15.07 -4.66 -15.71
N GLY A 141 15.31 -3.37 -15.93
CA GLY A 141 15.46 -2.77 -17.26
C GLY A 141 14.17 -2.51 -18.02
N HIS A 142 12.99 -2.77 -17.43
CA HIS A 142 11.68 -2.46 -18.01
C HIS A 142 10.61 -2.23 -16.92
N GLU A 143 9.50 -1.59 -17.28
CA GLU A 143 8.35 -1.40 -16.39
C GLU A 143 7.76 -2.72 -15.91
N GLU A 144 7.16 -2.72 -14.72
CA GLU A 144 6.57 -3.91 -14.13
C GLU A 144 5.29 -4.34 -14.88
N PRO A 145 5.22 -5.57 -15.40
CA PRO A 145 4.05 -6.03 -16.12
C PRO A 145 2.84 -6.25 -15.20
N THR A 146 1.64 -6.10 -15.76
CA THR A 146 0.39 -6.45 -15.08
C THR A 146 0.40 -7.89 -14.58
N GLY A 147 -0.11 -8.12 -13.37
CA GLY A 147 -0.18 -9.43 -12.75
C GLY A 147 1.10 -9.91 -12.06
N GLN A 148 2.22 -9.19 -12.20
CA GLN A 148 3.48 -9.53 -11.53
C GLN A 148 3.57 -8.94 -10.12
N ALA A 149 4.57 -9.37 -9.34
CA ALA A 149 4.80 -8.89 -7.98
C ALA A 149 6.29 -8.69 -7.67
N LYS A 150 6.60 -7.62 -6.93
CA LYS A 150 7.92 -7.36 -6.32
C LYS A 150 7.79 -7.18 -4.81
N ILE A 151 8.90 -7.35 -4.08
CA ILE A 151 8.93 -7.19 -2.63
C ILE A 151 9.99 -6.18 -2.21
N THR A 152 9.65 -5.32 -1.26
CA THR A 152 10.53 -4.31 -0.65
C THR A 152 10.43 -4.35 0.87
N ARG A 153 11.24 -3.56 1.56
CA ARG A 153 11.08 -3.32 3.02
C ARG A 153 9.85 -2.43 3.29
N GLY A 154 9.21 -2.63 4.44
CA GLY A 154 8.10 -1.78 4.89
C GLY A 154 8.52 -0.43 5.49
N PHE A 155 9.82 -0.25 5.76
CA PHE A 155 10.40 0.98 6.35
C PHE A 155 9.68 1.42 7.62
N ASN A 156 8.97 2.54 7.58
CA ASN A 156 8.27 3.12 8.74
C ASN A 156 6.86 2.56 8.97
N LEU A 157 6.39 1.66 8.10
CA LEU A 157 5.13 0.96 8.32
C LEU A 157 5.27 -0.08 9.44
N PRO A 158 4.18 -0.40 10.17
CA PRO A 158 4.15 -1.55 11.07
C PRO A 158 4.37 -2.89 10.35
N ALA A 159 4.08 -2.94 9.05
CA ALA A 159 4.33 -4.10 8.20
C ALA A 159 5.82 -4.26 7.88
N LYS A 160 6.34 -5.48 7.90
CA LYS A 160 7.77 -5.73 7.66
C LYS A 160 8.17 -5.58 6.19
N ARG A 161 7.28 -6.01 5.29
CA ARG A 161 7.48 -6.03 3.83
C ARG A 161 6.29 -5.42 3.11
N ILE A 162 6.54 -4.92 1.90
CA ILE A 162 5.50 -4.50 0.97
C ILE A 162 5.62 -5.36 -0.28
N LEU A 163 4.54 -6.01 -0.68
CA LEU A 163 4.43 -6.70 -1.95
C LEU A 163 3.72 -5.77 -2.94
N HIS A 164 4.43 -5.34 -3.96
CA HIS A 164 3.91 -4.45 -4.98
C HIS A 164 3.41 -5.26 -6.16
N THR A 165 2.17 -5.05 -6.59
CA THR A 165 1.62 -5.70 -7.78
C THR A 165 0.91 -4.70 -8.66
N VAL A 166 1.04 -4.88 -9.97
CA VAL A 166 0.38 -4.03 -10.98
C VAL A 166 -0.93 -4.71 -11.40
N GLY A 167 -2.04 -4.12 -11.00
CA GLY A 167 -3.36 -4.62 -11.36
C GLY A 167 -3.82 -4.18 -12.76
N PRO A 168 -4.77 -4.89 -13.38
CA PRO A 168 -5.34 -4.50 -14.67
C PRO A 168 -6.09 -3.16 -14.58
N ILE A 169 -6.09 -2.41 -15.68
CA ILE A 169 -6.83 -1.14 -15.84
C ILE A 169 -8.02 -1.39 -16.77
N ILE A 170 -9.22 -1.00 -16.33
CA ILE A 170 -10.47 -1.22 -17.05
C ILE A 170 -10.94 0.10 -17.68
N SER A 171 -10.83 0.21 -19.01
CA SER A 171 -11.27 1.39 -19.79
C SER A 171 -12.53 1.15 -20.63
N GLY A 172 -13.31 0.12 -20.29
CA GLY A 172 -14.49 -0.30 -21.05
C GLY A 172 -15.17 -1.51 -20.42
N ARG A 173 -15.64 -2.44 -21.27
CA ARG A 173 -16.19 -3.72 -20.79
C ARG A 173 -15.07 -4.57 -20.20
N LEU A 174 -15.34 -5.21 -19.06
CA LEU A 174 -14.43 -6.16 -18.45
C LEU A 174 -14.19 -7.37 -19.37
N GLU A 175 -12.92 -7.65 -19.65
CA GLU A 175 -12.46 -8.79 -20.43
C GLU A 175 -12.00 -9.95 -19.53
N LYS A 176 -12.07 -11.19 -20.05
CA LYS A 176 -11.60 -12.38 -19.32
C LYS A 176 -10.10 -12.34 -19.03
N SER A 177 -9.30 -11.78 -19.94
CA SER A 177 -7.86 -11.53 -19.77
C SER A 177 -7.60 -10.74 -18.48
N GLN A 178 -8.35 -9.67 -18.25
CA GLN A 178 -8.23 -8.81 -17.08
C GLN A 178 -8.62 -9.53 -15.78
N GLU A 179 -9.60 -10.44 -15.82
CA GLU A 179 -9.89 -11.30 -14.67
C GLU A 179 -8.71 -12.22 -14.32
N TYR A 180 -8.06 -12.80 -15.33
CA TYR A 180 -6.87 -13.63 -15.14
C TYR A 180 -5.67 -12.81 -14.64
N GLU A 181 -5.51 -11.58 -15.11
CA GLU A 181 -4.48 -10.65 -14.63
C GLU A 181 -4.69 -10.31 -13.16
N LEU A 182 -5.92 -10.00 -12.75
CA LEU A 182 -6.25 -9.75 -11.34
C LEU A 182 -5.98 -11.00 -10.48
N ALA A 183 -6.40 -12.18 -10.92
CA ALA A 183 -6.08 -13.43 -10.23
C ALA A 183 -4.56 -13.67 -10.13
N SER A 184 -3.81 -13.31 -11.16
CA SER A 184 -2.34 -13.41 -11.16
C SER A 184 -1.71 -12.50 -10.13
N CYS A 185 -2.22 -11.28 -9.93
CA CYS A 185 -1.76 -10.37 -8.86
C CYS A 185 -1.81 -11.08 -7.49
N TYR A 186 -2.98 -11.63 -7.12
CA TYR A 186 -3.14 -12.33 -5.85
C TYR A 186 -2.22 -13.55 -5.75
N LYS A 187 -2.20 -14.39 -6.78
CA LYS A 187 -1.38 -15.61 -6.81
C LYS A 187 0.11 -15.28 -6.66
N ASN A 188 0.62 -14.29 -7.39
CA ASN A 188 2.04 -13.96 -7.40
C ASN A 188 2.47 -13.28 -6.10
N CYS A 189 1.62 -12.43 -5.50
CA CYS A 189 1.86 -11.94 -4.14
C CYS A 189 1.89 -13.08 -3.10
N LEU A 190 0.95 -14.04 -3.16
CA LEU A 190 0.93 -15.17 -2.23
C LEU A 190 2.18 -16.05 -2.38
N THR A 191 2.60 -16.32 -3.62
CA THR A 191 3.83 -17.06 -3.93
C THR A 191 5.05 -16.35 -3.39
N LEU A 192 5.20 -15.06 -3.70
CA LEU A 192 6.35 -14.27 -3.26
C LEU A 192 6.40 -14.15 -1.72
N ALA A 193 5.25 -14.04 -1.07
CA ALA A 193 5.15 -14.06 0.39
C ALA A 193 5.62 -15.40 0.97
N ALA A 194 5.19 -16.52 0.39
CA ALA A 194 5.61 -17.86 0.83
C ALA A 194 7.11 -18.10 0.62
N GLU A 195 7.66 -17.71 -0.53
CA GLU A 195 9.10 -17.82 -0.86
C GLU A 195 9.97 -17.01 0.11
N ASN A 196 9.45 -15.90 0.63
CA ASN A 196 10.12 -15.05 1.62
C ASN A 196 9.76 -15.40 3.07
N GLY A 197 9.06 -16.52 3.31
CA GLY A 197 8.73 -17.01 4.65
C GLY A 197 7.79 -16.10 5.45
N LEU A 198 6.93 -15.33 4.78
CA LEU A 198 5.97 -14.45 5.46
C LEU A 198 4.83 -15.30 6.07
N GLY A 199 4.58 -15.14 7.37
CA GLY A 199 3.51 -15.83 8.07
C GLY A 199 2.14 -15.15 7.94
N SER A 200 2.11 -13.90 7.47
CA SER A 200 0.89 -13.13 7.25
C SER A 200 1.01 -12.13 6.10
N VAL A 201 -0.02 -12.03 5.27
CA VAL A 201 -0.10 -11.05 4.18
C VAL A 201 -1.46 -10.38 4.15
N ALA A 202 -1.50 -9.05 4.02
CA ALA A 202 -2.73 -8.29 3.89
C ALA A 202 -2.90 -7.70 2.48
N PHE A 203 -4.04 -7.97 1.85
CA PHE A 203 -4.39 -7.45 0.54
C PHE A 203 -5.33 -6.26 0.67
N CYS A 204 -4.99 -5.13 0.05
CA CYS A 204 -5.98 -4.09 -0.24
C CYS A 204 -6.89 -4.54 -1.41
N CYS A 205 -7.97 -3.80 -1.68
CA CYS A 205 -8.76 -4.01 -2.90
C CYS A 205 -7.97 -3.57 -4.15
N ILE A 206 -7.39 -4.53 -4.88
CA ILE A 206 -6.59 -4.28 -6.09
C ILE A 206 -7.51 -3.88 -7.26
N SER A 207 -7.12 -2.83 -7.99
CA SER A 207 -7.78 -2.30 -9.20
C SER A 207 -9.21 -1.75 -9.05
N THR A 208 -9.86 -1.79 -7.89
CA THR A 208 -11.28 -1.38 -7.74
C THR A 208 -11.52 0.11 -7.55
N GLY A 209 -10.46 0.89 -7.38
CA GLY A 209 -10.49 2.35 -7.29
C GLY A 209 -10.28 2.99 -8.65
N VAL A 210 -9.15 3.69 -8.80
CA VAL A 210 -8.79 4.45 -10.02
C VAL A 210 -8.72 3.59 -11.28
N PHE A 211 -8.48 2.27 -11.15
CA PHE A 211 -8.37 1.35 -12.28
C PHE A 211 -9.71 0.72 -12.71
N GLY A 212 -10.82 1.06 -12.05
CA GLY A 212 -12.17 0.79 -12.55
C GLY A 212 -12.63 -0.66 -12.53
N PHE A 213 -11.91 -1.58 -11.86
CA PHE A 213 -12.35 -2.98 -11.77
C PHE A 213 -13.65 -3.09 -10.96
N PRO A 214 -14.70 -3.76 -11.47
CA PRO A 214 -15.97 -3.92 -10.75
C PRO A 214 -15.78 -4.57 -9.37
N GLN A 215 -16.24 -3.90 -8.29
CA GLN A 215 -15.93 -4.28 -6.91
C GLN A 215 -16.38 -5.69 -6.56
N GLU A 216 -17.60 -6.08 -6.96
CA GLU A 216 -18.15 -7.41 -6.68
C GLU A 216 -17.28 -8.50 -7.33
N ARG A 217 -16.97 -8.32 -8.62
CA ARG A 217 -16.17 -9.30 -9.37
C ARG A 217 -14.73 -9.38 -8.86
N ALA A 218 -14.14 -8.24 -8.47
CA ALA A 218 -12.82 -8.24 -7.86
C ALA A 218 -12.79 -9.00 -6.52
N ALA A 219 -13.83 -8.84 -5.69
CA ALA A 219 -13.93 -9.54 -4.41
C ALA A 219 -14.08 -11.05 -4.59
N GLU A 220 -14.90 -11.49 -5.55
CA GLU A 220 -15.00 -12.91 -5.95
C GLU A 220 -13.63 -13.47 -6.36
N ILE A 221 -12.95 -12.78 -7.28
CA ILE A 221 -11.62 -13.22 -7.77
C ILE A 221 -10.60 -13.28 -6.63
N ALA A 222 -10.59 -12.29 -5.73
CA ALA A 222 -9.71 -12.26 -4.57
C ALA A 222 -9.92 -13.50 -3.67
N ILE A 223 -11.16 -13.74 -3.26
CA ILE A 223 -11.52 -14.84 -2.35
C ILE A 223 -11.22 -16.19 -3.02
N ASP A 224 -11.66 -16.37 -4.26
CA ASP A 224 -11.48 -17.63 -5.00
C ASP A 224 -10.00 -17.93 -5.24
N THR A 225 -9.19 -16.91 -5.51
CA THR A 225 -7.75 -17.10 -5.73
C THR A 225 -7.03 -17.46 -4.44
N VAL A 226 -7.31 -16.75 -3.33
CA VAL A 226 -6.73 -17.05 -2.02
C VAL A 226 -7.10 -18.46 -1.55
N LYS A 227 -8.38 -18.85 -1.70
CA LYS A 227 -8.85 -20.20 -1.33
C LYS A 227 -8.20 -21.29 -2.19
N ARG A 228 -8.11 -21.09 -3.51
CA ARG A 228 -7.48 -22.06 -4.42
C ARG A 228 -5.98 -22.21 -4.17
N TYR A 229 -5.29 -21.11 -3.84
CA TYR A 229 -3.86 -21.14 -3.52
C TYR A 229 -3.54 -21.98 -2.28
N LYS A 230 -4.46 -22.05 -1.30
CA LYS A 230 -4.31 -22.81 -0.04
C LYS A 230 -3.00 -22.46 0.70
N PRO A 231 -2.84 -21.22 1.18
CA PRO A 231 -1.63 -20.79 1.86
C PRO A 231 -1.38 -21.65 3.11
N LYS A 232 -0.35 -22.51 3.05
CA LYS A 232 -0.03 -23.45 4.13
C LYS A 232 0.45 -22.67 5.36
N GLY A 233 -0.41 -22.52 6.36
CA GLY A 233 -0.10 -21.82 7.61
C GLY A 233 -0.02 -20.29 7.52
N MET A 234 0.16 -19.71 6.32
CA MET A 234 0.15 -18.27 6.12
C MET A 234 -1.27 -17.71 6.26
N LYS A 235 -1.39 -16.66 7.08
CA LYS A 235 -2.65 -15.94 7.32
C LYS A 235 -2.85 -14.87 6.27
N VAL A 236 -4.03 -14.85 5.64
CA VAL A 236 -4.36 -13.87 4.60
C VAL A 236 -5.43 -12.94 5.14
N ILE A 237 -5.15 -11.64 5.11
CA ILE A 237 -6.05 -10.58 5.57
C ILE A 237 -6.59 -9.85 4.35
N LEU A 238 -7.90 -9.94 4.11
CA LEU A 238 -8.58 -9.12 3.11
C LEU A 238 -8.90 -7.78 3.76
N ASN A 239 -8.11 -6.76 3.43
CA ASN A 239 -8.31 -5.41 3.92
C ASN A 239 -9.23 -4.62 2.98
N VAL A 240 -10.26 -4.03 3.57
CA VAL A 240 -11.22 -3.14 2.90
C VAL A 240 -11.20 -1.77 3.58
N TYR A 241 -11.58 -0.72 2.86
CA TYR A 241 -11.68 0.62 3.45
C TYR A 241 -13.15 1.08 3.55
N LYS A 242 -13.90 0.97 2.45
CA LYS A 242 -15.30 1.39 2.40
C LYS A 242 -16.22 0.33 3.02
N SER A 243 -17.28 0.79 3.70
CA SER A 243 -18.25 -0.11 4.33
C SER A 243 -19.02 -0.95 3.30
N GLU A 244 -19.19 -0.45 2.07
CA GLU A 244 -19.78 -1.23 0.98
C GLU A 244 -18.92 -2.45 0.64
N ASP A 245 -17.60 -2.29 0.59
CA ASP A 245 -16.68 -3.39 0.28
C ASP A 245 -16.65 -4.40 1.42
N GLU A 246 -16.66 -3.94 2.68
CA GLU A 246 -16.80 -4.83 3.84
C GLU A 246 -18.07 -5.70 3.75
N ARG A 247 -19.22 -5.10 3.45
CA ARG A 247 -20.49 -5.84 3.27
C ARG A 247 -20.39 -6.88 2.15
N ARG A 248 -19.73 -6.54 1.03
CA ARG A 248 -19.52 -7.47 -0.10
C ARG A 248 -18.66 -8.66 0.30
N TYR A 249 -17.46 -8.39 0.83
CA TYR A 249 -16.53 -9.44 1.26
C TYR A 249 -17.16 -10.33 2.33
N ARG A 250 -17.84 -9.74 3.32
CA ARG A 250 -18.54 -10.50 4.37
C ARG A 250 -19.61 -11.42 3.79
N LYS A 251 -20.47 -10.92 2.90
CA LYS A 251 -21.51 -11.72 2.23
C LYS A 251 -20.90 -12.90 1.47
N LEU A 252 -19.86 -12.66 0.67
CA LEU A 252 -19.19 -13.69 -0.14
C LEU A 252 -18.50 -14.76 0.75
N LEU A 253 -17.91 -14.36 1.87
CA LEU A 253 -17.25 -15.26 2.80
C LEU A 253 -18.25 -16.11 3.60
N SER A 254 -19.36 -15.53 4.08
CA SER A 254 -20.40 -16.24 4.81
C SER A 254 -21.23 -17.20 3.94
N ALA A 255 -21.47 -16.85 2.67
CA ALA A 255 -22.26 -17.68 1.76
C ALA A 255 -21.57 -19.01 1.42
N GLN A 256 -20.25 -19.09 1.58
CA GLN A 256 -19.44 -20.25 1.22
C GLN A 256 -19.01 -21.12 2.42
N THR A 257 -19.40 -20.76 3.65
CA THR A 257 -19.22 -21.59 4.87
C THR A 257 -20.42 -22.49 5.19
N GLY A 258 -21.52 -22.32 4.46
CA GLY A 258 -22.76 -23.09 4.62
C GLY A 258 -22.98 -24.21 3.60
N ALA A 259 -21.93 -24.63 2.89
CA ALA A 259 -21.96 -25.70 1.87
C ALA A 259 -21.00 -26.83 2.24
#